data_AF-A0A662H9S5-F1
#
_entry.id   AF-A0A662H9S5-F1
#
_cell.length_a   1.000
_cell.length_b   1.000
_cell.length_c   1.000
_cell.angle_alpha   90.00
_cell.angle_beta   90.00
_cell.angle_gamma   90.00
#
_symmetry.space_group_name_H-M   'P 1'
#
loop_
_entity.id
_entity.type
_entity.pdbx_description
1 polymer ?
#
loop_
_entity_poly.entity_id
_entity_poly.type
_entity_poly.pdbx_seq_one_letter_code
_entity_poly.pdbx_strand_id
1 'polypeptide(L)' 'MSKTSRIPGFYKLSIDERLKKVAEFAGLTEEELSILRKVGNLDLELADRMIENV' A
#
# COMPACT_ATOMS: atom_id res chain seq x y z
N MET A 1 13.75 11.16 18.60
CA MET A 1 13.66 9.74 18.16
C MET A 1 13.48 9.75 16.65
N SER A 2 14.37 9.14 15.88
CA SER A 2 14.17 8.98 14.43
C SER A 2 13.07 7.95 14.15
N LYS A 3 12.29 8.13 13.09
CA LYS A 3 11.32 7.12 12.63
C LYS A 3 12.08 5.82 12.30
N THR A 4 11.55 4.68 12.75
CA THR A 4 12.11 3.34 12.47
C THR A 4 11.07 2.49 11.75
N SER A 5 11.51 1.70 10.77
CA SER A 5 10.66 0.71 10.08
C SER A 5 10.31 -0.51 10.94
N ARG A 6 10.88 -0.62 12.15
CA ARG A 6 10.55 -1.72 13.07
C ARG A 6 9.19 -1.48 13.72
N ILE A 7 8.21 -2.30 13.33
CA ILE A 7 6.86 -2.31 13.91
C ILE A 7 6.58 -3.69 14.53
N PRO A 8 6.90 -3.92 15.81
CA PRO A 8 6.66 -5.20 16.47
C PRO A 8 5.18 -5.60 16.43
N GLY A 9 4.91 -6.88 16.17
CA GLY A 9 3.54 -7.40 16.12
C GLY A 9 2.73 -6.98 14.89
N PHE A 10 3.34 -6.37 13.87
CA PHE A 10 2.63 -5.95 12.65
C PHE A 10 1.83 -7.08 11.98
N TYR A 11 2.36 -8.30 11.99
CA TYR A 11 1.67 -9.48 11.44
C TYR A 11 0.41 -9.89 12.23
N LYS A 12 0.22 -9.41 13.47
CA LYS A 12 -0.97 -9.69 14.29
C LYS A 12 -2.12 -8.75 13.98
N LEU A 13 -1.85 -7.65 13.28
CA LEU A 13 -2.84 -6.63 12.93
C LEU A 13 -3.69 -7.09 11.74
N SER A 14 -4.95 -6.65 11.72
CA SER A 14 -5.82 -6.70 10.54
C SER A 14 -5.26 -5.84 9.40
N ILE A 15 -5.76 -6.06 8.18
CA ILE A 15 -5.32 -5.30 6.99
C ILE A 15 -5.57 -3.80 7.18
N ASP A 16 -6.72 -3.41 7.74
CA ASP A 16 -7.05 -2.00 7.99
C ASP A 16 -6.12 -1.34 9.01
N GLU A 17 -5.77 -2.04 10.09
CA GLU A 17 -4.83 -1.55 11.10
C GLU A 17 -3.41 -1.41 10.53
N ARG A 18 -3.01 -2.34 9.66
CA ARG A 18 -1.72 -2.25 8.95
C ARG A 18 -1.68 -1.02 8.04
N LEU A 19 -2.73 -0.80 7.24
CA LEU A 19 -2.83 0.36 6.35
C LEU A 19 -2.74 1.68 7.12
N LYS A 20 -3.49 1.80 8.22
CA LYS A 20 -3.43 3.01 9.07
C LYS A 20 -2.03 3.28 9.62
N LYS A 21 -1.36 2.24 10.16
CA LYS A 21 0.02 2.39 10.68
C LYS A 21 1.01 2.78 9.59
N VAL A 22 0.91 2.17 8.40
CA VAL A 22 1.80 2.48 7.28
C VAL A 22 1.56 3.90 6.77
N ALA A 23 0.30 4.34 6.67
CA ALA A 23 -0.03 5.70 6.27
C ALA A 23 0.51 6.75 7.24
N GLU A 24 0.32 6.58 8.55
CA GLU A 24 0.89 7.48 9.56
C GLU A 24 2.43 7.50 9.51
N PHE A 25 3.03 6.32 9.34
CA PHE A 25 4.48 6.19 9.27
C PHE A 25 5.07 6.90 8.04
N ALA A 26 4.48 6.71 6.86
CA ALA A 26 4.97 7.25 5.60
C ALA A 26 4.42 8.65 5.26
N GLY A 27 3.40 9.14 5.99
CA GLY A 27 2.74 10.41 5.71
C GLY A 27 1.87 10.34 4.44
N LEU A 28 1.22 9.19 4.20
CA LEU A 28 0.41 8.99 2.99
C LEU A 28 -0.86 9.82 3.03
N THR A 29 -1.29 10.30 1.86
CA THR A 29 -2.58 10.96 1.68
C THR A 29 -3.72 9.94 1.64
N GLU A 30 -4.96 10.42 1.78
CA GLU A 30 -6.16 9.58 1.61
C GLU A 30 -6.25 9.00 0.19
N GLU A 31 -5.77 9.73 -0.81
CA GLU A 31 -5.72 9.27 -2.20
C GLU A 31 -4.77 8.08 -2.36
N GLU A 32 -3.56 8.18 -1.81
CA GLU A 32 -2.56 7.09 -1.82
C GLU A 32 -3.04 5.87 -1.03
N LEU A 33 -3.70 6.10 0.11
CA LEU A 33 -4.35 5.04 0.88
C LEU A 33 -5.45 4.33 0.08
N SER A 34 -6.22 5.07 -0.71
CA SER A 34 -7.29 4.50 -1.53
C SER A 34 -6.76 3.54 -2.61
N ILE A 35 -5.57 3.81 -3.14
CA ILE A 35 -4.87 2.93 -4.08
C ILE A 35 -4.54 1.62 -3.36
N LEU A 36 -3.93 1.66 -2.18
CA LEU A 36 -3.56 0.44 -1.43
C LEU A 36 -4.74 -0.46 -1.06
N ARG A 37 -5.97 0.08 -0.99
CA ARG A 37 -7.20 -0.69 -0.72
C ARG A 37 -7.76 -1.40 -1.95
N LYS A 38 -7.51 -0.88 -3.14
CA LYS A 38 -8.06 -1.40 -4.39
C LYS A 38 -7.25 -2.62 -4.85
N VAL A 39 -7.95 -3.71 -5.12
CA VAL A 39 -7.37 -4.90 -5.76
C VAL A 39 -7.33 -4.65 -7.27
N GLY A 40 -6.19 -4.91 -7.92
CA GLY A 40 -6.05 -4.68 -9.36
C GLY A 40 -5.85 -3.21 -9.73
N ASN A 41 -4.95 -2.50 -9.04
CA ASN A 41 -4.63 -1.09 -9.31
C ASN A 41 -3.93 -0.83 -10.64
N LEU A 42 -3.43 -1.89 -11.29
CA LEU A 42 -2.80 -1.76 -12.58
C LEU A 42 -3.90 -1.75 -13.63
N ASP A 43 -4.08 -0.60 -14.27
CA ASP A 43 -4.95 -0.47 -15.43
C ASP A 43 -4.53 -1.47 -16.52
N LEU A 44 -5.51 -2.13 -17.16
CA LEU A 44 -5.24 -3.19 -18.14
C LEU A 44 -4.57 -2.64 -19.40
N GLU A 45 -4.91 -1.43 -19.83
CA GLU A 45 -4.25 -0.79 -20.98
C GLU A 45 -2.80 -0.44 -20.62
N LEU A 46 -2.56 0.03 -19.40
CA LEU A 46 -1.20 0.23 -18.91
C LEU A 46 -0.44 -1.09 -18.81
N ALA A 47 -1.06 -2.16 -18.32
CA ALA A 47 -0.45 -3.49 -18.24
C ALA A 47 -0.06 -4.03 -19.62
N ASP A 48 -0.95 -3.92 -20.61
CA ASP A 48 -0.72 -4.34 -22.00
C ASP A 48 0.44 -3.61 -22.66
N ARG A 49 0.69 -2.36 -22.26
CA ARG A 49 1.86 -1.59 -22.73
C ARG A 49 3.17 -1.95 -22.03
N MET A 50 3.14 -2.65 -20.90
CA MET A 50 4.34 -2.96 -20.12
C MET A 50 5.08 -4.22 -20.62
N ILE A 51 4.36 -5.21 -21.15
CA ILE A 51 4.91 -6.49 -21.61
C ILE A 51 4.14 -7.01 -22.83
N GLU A 52 4.70 -7.99 -23.52
CA GLU A 52 4.02 -8.72 -24.59
C GLU A 52 3.27 -9.95 -24.02
N ASN A 53 2.08 -10.26 -24.57
CA ASN A 53 1.22 -11.40 -24.17
C ASN A 53 0.71 -11.35 -22.71
N VAL A 54 0.12 -10.22 -22.33
CA VAL A 54 -0.63 -10.04 -21.06
C VAL A 54 -1.78 -11.03 -20.91
#